data_AF-A0A9W5XLH5-F1
#
_entry.id   AF-A0A9W5XLH5-F1
#
_cell.length_a   1.000
_cell.length_b   1.000
_cell.length_c   1.000
_cell.angle_alpha   90.00
_cell.angle_beta   90.00
_cell.angle_gamma   90.00
#
_symmetry.space_group_name_H-M   'P 1'
#
loop_
_entity.id
_entity.type
_entity.pdbx_description
1 polymer ?
#
loop_
_entity_poly.entity_id
_entity_poly.type
_entity_poly.pdbx_seq_one_letter_code
_entity_poly.pdbx_strand_id
1 'polypeptide(L)'
;MTRPACGTCATPGGVRDGRPWCDTCRIWLVLHEPTGQWVSYADNASRDRAAETARRVAASARQVTDNLPRVHTMLPEGWTARPHQGIDGALYAIAIDAPGGVIDATAYLHPPTDTSGWQVTVHNRVTGVGFPSYTDGGARAASFDTVEAAATDGIRLLRGEIHDLASRRPR
;
A
#
# COMPACT_ATOMS: atom_id res chain seq x y z
N MET A 1 -42.19 0.38 12.32
CA MET A 1 -40.78 0.09 12.00
C MET A 1 -40.74 -1.11 11.08
N THR A 2 -40.10 -1.00 9.92
CA THR A 2 -39.94 -2.11 8.98
C THR A 2 -39.04 -3.17 9.60
N ARG A 3 -39.43 -4.46 9.54
CA ARG A 3 -38.58 -5.55 10.03
C ARG A 3 -37.25 -5.56 9.23
N PRO A 4 -36.09 -5.69 9.89
CA PRO A 4 -34.82 -5.94 9.21
C PRO A 4 -34.97 -7.08 8.20
N ALA A 5 -34.42 -6.98 7.00
CA ALA A 5 -34.40 -8.09 6.04
C ALA A 5 -32.94 -8.48 5.78
N CYS A 6 -32.61 -9.76 5.94
CA CYS A 6 -31.24 -10.23 5.80
C CYS A 6 -30.73 -9.98 4.38
N GLY A 7 -29.63 -9.23 4.25
CA GLY A 7 -29.01 -8.91 2.97
C GLY A 7 -28.41 -10.13 2.25
N THR A 8 -28.27 -11.27 2.92
CA THR A 8 -27.75 -12.52 2.33
C THR A 8 -28.85 -13.38 1.73
N CYS A 9 -29.97 -13.60 2.43
CA CYS A 9 -31.04 -14.51 1.98
C CYS A 9 -32.40 -13.81 1.74
N ALA A 10 -32.45 -12.48 1.87
CA ALA A 10 -33.63 -11.64 1.72
C ALA A 10 -34.80 -11.96 2.67
N THR A 11 -34.63 -12.85 3.64
CA THR A 11 -35.71 -13.19 4.58
C THR A 11 -35.87 -12.09 5.64
N PRO A 12 -37.12 -11.78 6.06
CA PRO A 12 -37.36 -10.92 7.20
C PRO A 12 -36.68 -11.49 8.44
N GLY A 13 -35.84 -10.68 9.08
CA GLY A 13 -35.21 -10.95 10.35
C GLY A 13 -36.20 -10.85 11.51
N GLY A 14 -35.92 -11.65 12.53
CA GLY A 14 -36.53 -11.58 13.84
C GLY A 14 -35.67 -10.81 14.83
N VAL A 15 -35.98 -10.98 16.11
CA VAL A 15 -35.19 -10.49 17.24
C VAL A 15 -34.84 -11.69 18.11
N ARG A 16 -33.57 -11.82 18.47
CA ARG A 16 -33.10 -12.80 19.46
C ARG A 16 -32.22 -12.03 20.45
N ASP A 17 -32.32 -12.29 21.74
CA ASP A 17 -31.52 -11.60 22.77
C ASP A 17 -31.50 -10.05 22.64
N GLY A 18 -32.62 -9.47 22.21
CA GLY A 18 -32.77 -8.03 21.98
C GLY A 18 -32.08 -7.46 20.73
N ARG A 19 -31.52 -8.30 19.86
CA ARG A 19 -30.78 -7.89 18.64
C ARG A 19 -31.43 -8.45 17.36
N PRO A 20 -31.34 -7.74 16.22
CA PRO A 20 -31.78 -8.23 14.92
C PRO A 20 -31.10 -9.54 14.52
N TRP A 21 -31.88 -10.55 14.13
CA TRP A 21 -31.41 -11.91 13.86
C TRP A 21 -32.03 -12.47 12.59
N CYS A 22 -31.28 -13.24 11.82
CA CYS A 22 -31.81 -14.03 10.71
C CYS A 22 -31.85 -15.51 11.08
N ASP A 23 -33.04 -16.11 11.13
CA ASP A 23 -33.22 -17.54 11.43
C ASP A 23 -32.70 -18.45 10.30
N THR A 24 -32.84 -18.02 9.05
CA THR A 24 -32.39 -18.78 7.87
C THR A 24 -30.87 -18.90 7.83
N CYS A 25 -30.16 -17.77 7.93
CA CYS A 25 -28.70 -17.73 7.90
C CYS A 25 -28.05 -18.00 9.26
N ARG A 26 -28.85 -17.99 10.34
CA ARG A 26 -28.39 -18.13 11.73
C ARG A 26 -27.30 -17.14 12.12
N ILE A 27 -27.51 -15.87 11.78
CA ILE A 27 -26.57 -14.77 12.03
C ILE A 27 -27.26 -13.58 12.69
N TRP A 28 -26.49 -12.86 13.50
CA TRP A 28 -26.87 -11.52 13.96
C TRP A 28 -26.73 -10.51 12.83
N LEU A 29 -27.71 -9.62 12.73
CA LEU A 29 -27.77 -8.58 11.70
C LEU A 29 -27.42 -7.22 12.29
N VAL A 30 -26.67 -6.44 11.51
CA VAL A 30 -26.37 -5.03 11.75
C VAL A 30 -26.73 -4.25 10.49
N LEU A 31 -27.20 -3.02 10.66
CA LEU A 31 -27.48 -2.12 9.54
C LEU A 31 -26.14 -1.61 8.99
N HIS A 32 -25.81 -1.97 7.76
CA HIS A 32 -24.74 -1.34 7.01
C HIS A 32 -25.26 -0.01 6.47
N GLU A 33 -25.04 1.06 7.23
CA GLU A 33 -25.58 2.40 6.95
C GLU A 33 -25.36 2.87 5.50
N PRO A 34 -24.18 2.69 4.87
CA PRO A 34 -23.95 3.19 3.51
C PRO A 34 -24.88 2.59 2.45
N THR A 35 -25.37 1.36 2.65
CA THR A 35 -26.27 0.70 1.68
C THR A 35 -27.70 0.52 2.21
N GLY A 36 -27.94 0.83 3.48
CA GLY A 36 -29.21 0.55 4.16
C GLY A 36 -29.54 -0.95 4.30
N GLN A 37 -28.59 -1.84 4.02
CA GLN A 37 -28.80 -3.28 4.08
C GLN A 37 -28.52 -3.83 5.48
N TRP A 38 -29.31 -4.80 5.93
CA TRP A 38 -29.03 -5.53 7.16
C TRP A 38 -28.15 -6.75 6.88
N VAL A 39 -26.91 -6.73 7.32
CA VAL A 39 -25.89 -7.75 6.98
C VAL A 39 -25.32 -8.40 8.24
N SER A 40 -24.53 -9.47 8.10
CA SER A 40 -23.79 -10.01 9.25
C SER A 40 -22.74 -9.00 9.74
N TYR A 41 -22.35 -9.09 11.02
CA TYR A 41 -21.21 -8.30 11.53
C TYR A 41 -19.91 -8.53 10.75
N ALA A 42 -19.66 -9.77 10.32
CA ALA A 42 -18.47 -10.11 9.55
C ALA A 42 -18.49 -9.44 8.17
N ASP A 43 -19.65 -9.45 7.49
CA ASP A 43 -19.84 -8.77 6.20
C ASP A 43 -19.72 -7.25 6.36
N ASN A 44 -20.35 -6.66 7.39
CA ASN A 44 -20.22 -5.23 7.68
C ASN A 44 -18.74 -4.81 7.84
N ALA A 45 -18.01 -5.51 8.72
CA ALA A 45 -16.61 -5.23 8.95
C ALA A 45 -15.74 -5.48 7.71
N SER A 46 -16.11 -6.45 6.86
CA SER A 46 -15.44 -6.69 5.59
C SER A 46 -15.64 -5.54 4.61
N ARG A 47 -16.86 -5.03 4.49
CA ARG A 47 -17.18 -3.87 3.65
C ARG A 47 -16.49 -2.61 4.14
N ASP A 48 -16.47 -2.38 5.46
CA ASP A 48 -15.77 -1.24 6.07
C ASP A 48 -14.26 -1.28 5.74
N ARG A 49 -13.61 -2.46 5.88
CA ARG A 49 -12.21 -2.64 5.50
C ARG A 49 -11.96 -2.48 4.01
N ALA A 50 -12.89 -2.93 3.17
CA ALA A 50 -12.78 -2.78 1.72
C ALA A 50 -12.89 -1.31 1.30
N ALA A 51 -13.86 -0.57 1.89
CA ALA A 51 -14.00 0.87 1.68
C ALA A 51 -12.76 1.63 2.17
N GLU A 52 -12.23 1.27 3.34
CA GLU A 52 -11.00 1.88 3.85
C GLU A 52 -9.80 1.60 2.96
N THR A 53 -9.63 0.36 2.51
CA THR A 53 -8.58 0.00 1.56
C THR A 53 -8.70 0.81 0.27
N ALA A 54 -9.91 0.92 -0.30
CA ALA A 54 -10.14 1.72 -1.51
C ALA A 54 -9.79 3.20 -1.30
N ARG A 55 -10.14 3.79 -0.14
CA ARG A 55 -9.74 5.15 0.22
C ARG A 55 -8.22 5.31 0.26
N ARG A 56 -7.51 4.38 0.90
CA ARG A 56 -6.05 4.40 1.02
C ARG A 56 -5.36 4.22 -0.32
N VAL A 57 -5.84 3.31 -1.18
CA VAL A 57 -5.32 3.12 -2.54
C VAL A 57 -5.47 4.42 -3.33
N ALA A 58 -6.68 5.01 -3.35
CA ALA A 58 -6.92 6.27 -4.06
C ALA A 58 -6.07 7.42 -3.50
N ALA A 59 -5.88 7.49 -2.18
CA ALA A 59 -5.01 8.49 -1.55
C ALA A 59 -3.55 8.31 -1.95
N SER A 60 -3.02 7.08 -1.91
CA SER A 60 -1.64 6.80 -2.34
C SER A 60 -1.43 7.11 -3.82
N ALA A 61 -2.39 6.81 -4.69
CA ALA A 61 -2.33 7.12 -6.11
C ALA A 61 -2.23 8.63 -6.38
N ARG A 62 -3.02 9.44 -5.65
CA ARG A 62 -2.93 10.91 -5.71
C ARG A 62 -1.57 11.40 -5.25
N GLN A 63 -1.10 10.94 -4.08
CA GLN A 63 0.20 11.35 -3.56
C GLN A 63 1.36 11.00 -4.52
N VAL A 64 1.34 9.81 -5.13
CA VAL A 64 2.32 9.44 -6.16
C VAL A 64 2.23 10.37 -7.36
N THR A 65 1.03 10.62 -7.88
CA THR A 65 0.80 11.50 -9.04
C THR A 65 1.30 12.92 -8.77
N ASP A 66 0.97 13.47 -7.61
CA ASP A 66 1.30 14.86 -7.23
C ASP A 66 2.81 15.06 -7.01
N ASN A 67 3.53 14.01 -6.59
CA ASN A 67 4.95 14.10 -6.21
C ASN A 67 5.91 13.57 -7.29
N LEU A 68 5.44 12.77 -8.24
CA LEU A 68 6.27 12.19 -9.31
C LEU A 68 7.06 13.25 -10.10
N PRO A 69 6.51 14.43 -10.48
CA PRO A 69 7.28 15.46 -11.16
C PRO A 69 8.49 15.94 -10.36
N ARG A 70 8.38 16.05 -9.03
CA ARG A 70 9.49 16.47 -8.17
C ARG A 70 10.60 15.42 -8.18
N VAL A 71 10.24 14.14 -8.06
CA VAL A 71 11.20 13.03 -8.17
C VAL A 71 11.93 13.05 -9.50
N HIS A 72 11.23 13.28 -10.62
CA HIS A 72 11.86 13.36 -11.94
C HIS A 72 12.98 14.41 -12.02
N THR A 73 12.84 15.56 -11.35
CA THR A 73 13.88 16.61 -11.34
C THR A 73 15.16 16.22 -10.58
N MET A 74 15.10 15.16 -9.76
CA MET A 74 16.21 14.71 -8.92
C MET A 74 16.94 13.49 -9.48
N LEU A 75 16.41 12.89 -10.56
CA LEU A 75 16.96 11.66 -11.09
C LEU A 75 18.36 11.90 -11.70
N PRO A 76 19.33 11.00 -11.44
CA PRO A 76 20.58 11.01 -12.19
C PRO A 76 20.33 10.75 -13.68
N GLU A 77 21.28 11.14 -14.52
CA GLU A 77 21.18 10.94 -15.97
C GLU A 77 20.90 9.47 -16.33
N GLY A 78 19.91 9.24 -17.19
CA GLY A 78 19.49 7.91 -17.66
C GLY A 78 18.63 7.11 -16.67
N TRP A 79 18.39 7.62 -15.46
CA TRP A 79 17.49 6.97 -14.50
C TRP A 79 16.04 7.32 -14.82
N THR A 80 15.12 6.46 -14.40
CA THR A 80 13.69 6.67 -14.63
C THR A 80 12.90 6.57 -13.33
N ALA A 81 11.78 7.28 -13.27
CA ALA A 81 10.79 7.12 -12.22
C ALA A 81 9.40 6.94 -12.85
N ARG A 82 8.55 6.17 -12.18
CA ARG A 82 7.18 5.90 -12.66
C ARG A 82 6.25 5.56 -11.49
N PRO A 83 4.93 5.76 -11.65
CA PRO A 83 3.98 5.21 -10.71
C PRO A 83 4.04 3.68 -10.77
N HIS A 84 3.96 3.04 -9.61
CA HIS A 84 3.96 1.59 -9.50
C HIS A 84 2.90 1.12 -8.52
N GLN A 85 2.17 0.09 -8.93
CA GLN A 85 1.30 -0.70 -8.07
C GLN A 85 1.67 -2.17 -8.32
N GLY A 86 2.12 -2.87 -7.28
CA GLY A 86 2.67 -4.22 -7.43
C GLY A 86 1.61 -5.26 -7.82
N ILE A 87 0.42 -5.12 -7.26
CA ILE A 87 -0.78 -5.93 -7.54
C ILE A 87 -2.01 -5.05 -7.46
N ASP A 88 -3.11 -5.48 -8.09
CA ASP A 88 -4.38 -4.77 -7.98
C ASP A 88 -4.85 -4.66 -6.52
N GLY A 89 -5.36 -3.49 -6.15
CA GLY A 89 -5.75 -3.15 -4.78
C GLY A 89 -4.60 -2.85 -3.80
N ALA A 90 -3.32 -2.98 -4.20
CA ALA A 90 -2.20 -2.53 -3.36
C ALA A 90 -2.04 -1.00 -3.39
N LEU A 91 -1.32 -0.45 -2.40
CA LEU A 91 -0.97 0.97 -2.38
C LEU A 91 0.01 1.28 -3.51
N TYR A 92 -0.08 2.51 -4.03
CA TYR A 92 0.84 3.02 -5.04
C TYR A 92 2.15 3.48 -4.39
N ALA A 93 3.25 3.30 -5.12
CA ALA A 93 4.56 3.83 -4.83
C ALA A 93 5.15 4.53 -6.07
N ILE A 94 6.19 5.35 -5.86
CA ILE A 94 7.06 5.79 -6.96
C ILE A 94 8.18 4.77 -7.10
N ALA A 95 8.25 4.10 -8.24
CA ALA A 95 9.37 3.23 -8.58
C ALA A 95 10.47 4.06 -9.25
N ILE A 96 11.69 3.93 -8.77
CA ILE A 96 12.92 4.49 -9.35
C ILE A 96 13.78 3.34 -9.84
N ASP A 97 14.14 3.39 -11.12
CA ASP A 97 14.95 2.38 -11.80
C ASP A 97 16.23 3.03 -12.35
N ALA A 98 17.38 2.37 -12.14
CA ALA A 98 18.64 2.73 -12.79
C ALA A 98 18.59 2.42 -14.30
N PRO A 99 19.55 2.93 -15.12
CA PRO A 99 19.58 2.63 -16.55
C PRO A 99 19.59 1.11 -16.79
N GLY A 100 18.87 0.69 -17.82
CA GLY A 100 18.76 -0.72 -18.17
C GLY A 100 20.13 -1.39 -18.35
N GLY A 101 20.27 -2.60 -17.81
CA GLY A 101 21.52 -3.38 -17.89
C GLY A 101 22.56 -3.06 -16.81
N VAL A 102 22.34 -2.03 -15.98
CA VAL A 102 23.23 -1.71 -14.84
C VAL A 102 22.97 -2.64 -13.66
N ILE A 103 21.71 -2.77 -13.24
CA ILE A 103 21.26 -3.68 -12.18
C ILE A 103 19.78 -4.02 -12.40
N ASP A 104 19.35 -5.23 -12.02
CA ASP A 104 17.92 -5.55 -11.88
C ASP A 104 17.47 -5.29 -10.44
N ALA A 105 17.33 -4.01 -10.11
CA ALA A 105 16.85 -3.55 -8.81
C ALA A 105 16.00 -2.29 -8.97
N THR A 106 15.00 -2.13 -8.11
CA THR A 106 14.09 -0.98 -8.11
C THR A 106 13.99 -0.42 -6.68
N ALA A 107 14.11 0.89 -6.52
CA ALA A 107 13.74 1.57 -5.28
C ALA A 107 12.28 1.99 -5.36
N TYR A 108 11.51 1.74 -4.30
CA TYR A 108 10.12 2.14 -4.17
C TYR A 108 9.98 3.16 -3.06
N LEU A 109 9.44 4.33 -3.39
CA LEU A 109 9.05 5.36 -2.43
C LEU A 109 7.57 5.20 -2.10
N HIS A 110 7.29 4.75 -0.89
CA HIS A 110 5.93 4.56 -0.40
C HIS A 110 5.42 5.87 0.22
N PRO A 111 4.26 6.38 -0.22
CA PRO A 111 3.68 7.61 0.32
C PRO A 111 3.43 7.52 1.83
N PRO A 112 3.43 8.67 2.53
CA PRO A 112 3.13 8.71 3.95
C PRO A 112 1.74 8.16 4.28
N THR A 113 1.65 7.64 5.50
CA THR A 113 0.40 7.23 6.17
C THR A 113 0.14 8.17 7.34
N ASP A 114 -1.00 8.02 8.01
CA ASP A 114 -1.32 8.80 9.22
C ASP A 114 -0.28 8.63 10.35
N THR A 115 0.54 7.57 10.27
CA THR A 115 1.51 7.20 11.31
C THR A 115 2.97 7.22 10.86
N SER A 116 3.24 7.55 9.59
CA SER A 116 4.60 7.53 9.03
C SER A 116 4.76 8.51 7.88
N GLY A 117 5.92 9.14 7.78
CA GLY A 117 6.39 9.82 6.57
C GLY A 117 6.62 8.86 5.40
N TRP A 118 7.20 9.36 4.31
CA TRP A 118 7.64 8.55 3.18
C TRP A 118 8.59 7.44 3.63
N GLN A 119 8.46 6.26 3.04
CA GLN A 119 9.34 5.12 3.31
C GLN A 119 9.98 4.64 2.02
N VAL A 120 11.18 4.08 2.14
CA VAL A 120 11.95 3.59 0.98
C VAL A 120 12.19 2.11 1.14
N THR A 121 11.96 1.34 0.08
CA THR A 121 12.37 -0.06 -0.01
C THR A 121 13.10 -0.31 -1.32
N VAL A 122 14.19 -1.05 -1.30
CA VAL A 122 14.85 -1.54 -2.52
C VAL A 122 14.52 -3.01 -2.69
N HIS A 123 14.06 -3.37 -3.89
CA HIS A 123 13.91 -4.75 -4.30
C HIS A 123 14.99 -5.07 -5.33
N ASN A 124 16.01 -5.81 -4.91
CA ASN A 124 17.06 -6.32 -5.78
C ASN A 124 16.67 -7.72 -6.26
N ARG A 125 16.32 -7.84 -7.54
CA ARG A 125 15.91 -9.12 -8.15
C ARG A 125 17.11 -10.00 -8.51
N VAL A 126 18.31 -9.44 -8.60
CA VAL A 126 19.56 -10.21 -8.76
C VAL A 126 19.80 -11.10 -7.55
N THR A 127 19.55 -10.59 -6.34
CA THR A 127 19.70 -11.34 -5.08
C THR A 127 18.39 -11.96 -4.59
N GLY A 128 17.24 -11.54 -5.14
CA GLY A 128 15.92 -11.94 -4.67
C GLY A 128 15.52 -11.32 -3.33
N VAL A 129 16.18 -10.24 -2.92
CA VAL A 129 15.99 -9.60 -1.60
C VAL A 129 15.30 -8.25 -1.76
N GLY A 130 14.25 -8.05 -0.96
CA GLY A 130 13.65 -6.74 -0.69
C GLY A 130 14.02 -6.26 0.71
N PHE A 131 14.52 -5.04 0.83
CA PHE A 131 14.86 -4.46 2.13
C PHE A 131 14.42 -2.99 2.23
N PRO A 132 13.96 -2.53 3.41
CA PRO A 132 13.69 -1.12 3.64
C PRO A 132 15.01 -0.35 3.82
N SER A 133 14.96 0.95 3.59
CA SER A 133 15.93 1.85 4.21
C SER A 133 15.76 1.79 5.72
N TYR A 134 16.86 1.64 6.46
CA TYR A 134 16.82 1.51 7.92
C TYR A 134 17.21 2.84 8.58
N THR A 135 16.60 3.12 9.73
CA THR A 135 17.06 4.20 10.62
C THR A 135 18.48 3.92 11.08
N ASP A 136 19.34 4.94 11.14
CA ASP A 136 20.70 4.80 11.64
C ASP A 136 20.73 4.11 13.02
N GLY A 137 21.59 3.10 13.14
CA GLY A 137 21.79 2.35 14.39
C GLY A 137 20.62 1.44 14.81
N GLY A 138 19.63 1.18 13.95
CA GLY A 138 18.46 0.38 14.31
C GLY A 138 17.92 -0.51 13.18
N ALA A 139 17.07 -1.48 13.55
CA ALA A 139 16.39 -2.40 12.64
C ALA A 139 14.98 -1.93 12.23
N ARG A 140 14.71 -0.62 12.31
CA ARG A 140 13.42 -0.02 11.95
C ARG A 140 13.51 0.64 10.58
N ALA A 141 12.42 0.59 9.80
CA ALA A 141 12.35 1.32 8.55
C ALA A 141 12.47 2.83 8.80
N ALA A 142 13.31 3.51 8.03
CA ALA A 142 13.43 4.94 8.03
C ALA A 142 12.15 5.59 7.49
N SER A 143 11.88 6.80 7.98
CA SER A 143 10.73 7.60 7.56
C SER A 143 11.19 9.01 7.27
N PHE A 144 10.73 9.56 6.15
CA PHE A 144 11.16 10.85 5.62
C PHE A 144 9.98 11.80 5.49
N ASP A 145 10.15 13.05 5.91
CA ASP A 145 9.07 14.04 5.88
C ASP A 145 8.72 14.50 4.46
N THR A 146 9.62 14.29 3.50
CA THR A 146 9.50 14.78 2.12
C THR A 146 9.79 13.67 1.11
N VAL A 147 9.19 13.79 -0.08
CA VAL A 147 9.45 12.84 -1.18
C VAL A 147 10.88 13.00 -1.71
N GLU A 148 11.44 14.21 -1.63
CA GLU A 148 12.78 14.54 -2.06
C GLU A 148 13.82 13.82 -1.20
N ALA A 149 13.67 13.86 0.12
CA ALA A 149 14.55 13.13 1.04
C ALA A 149 14.46 11.61 0.80
N ALA A 150 13.26 11.08 0.61
CA ALA A 150 13.06 9.67 0.27
C ALA A 150 13.70 9.30 -1.09
N ALA A 151 13.59 10.17 -2.10
CA ALA A 151 14.19 9.96 -3.42
C ALA A 151 15.72 9.97 -3.36
N THR A 152 16.31 10.93 -2.65
CA THR A 152 17.75 10.97 -2.39
C THR A 152 18.23 9.68 -1.74
N ASP A 153 17.51 9.18 -0.74
CA ASP A 153 17.85 7.94 -0.07
C ASP A 153 17.69 6.70 -0.97
N GLY A 154 16.60 6.61 -1.73
CA GLY A 154 16.38 5.53 -2.70
C GLY A 154 17.47 5.48 -3.78
N ILE A 155 17.88 6.62 -4.32
CA ILE A 155 18.99 6.72 -5.28
C ILE A 155 20.30 6.29 -4.63
N ARG A 156 20.57 6.71 -3.40
CA ARG A 156 21.77 6.32 -2.63
C ARG A 156 21.83 4.81 -2.44
N LEU A 157 20.73 4.17 -2.04
CA LEU A 157 20.66 2.71 -1.84
C LEU A 157 20.88 1.96 -3.15
N LEU A 158 20.23 2.36 -4.25
CA LEU A 158 20.44 1.74 -5.56
C LEU A 158 21.89 1.86 -6.03
N ARG A 159 22.53 3.01 -5.82
CA ARG A 159 23.98 3.17 -6.12
C ARG A 159 24.84 2.22 -5.30
N GLY A 160 24.48 1.97 -4.03
CA GLY A 160 25.12 0.97 -3.18
C GLY A 160 25.02 -0.43 -3.78
N GLU A 161 23.82 -0.87 -4.18
CA GLU A 161 23.61 -2.16 -4.82
C GLU A 161 24.39 -2.31 -6.14
N ILE A 162 24.47 -1.25 -6.94
CA ILE A 162 25.27 -1.22 -8.17
C ILE A 162 26.76 -1.39 -7.86
N HIS A 163 27.27 -0.70 -6.84
CA HIS A 163 28.65 -0.81 -6.41
C HIS A 163 28.99 -2.22 -5.91
N ASP A 164 28.12 -2.79 -5.07
CA ASP A 164 28.23 -4.15 -4.56
C ASP A 164 28.26 -5.19 -5.68
N LEU A 165 27.37 -5.05 -6.67
CA LEU A 165 27.34 -5.93 -7.84
C LEU A 165 28.63 -5.85 -8.65
N ALA A 166 29.16 -4.64 -8.87
CA ALA A 166 30.41 -4.44 -9.59
C ALA A 166 31.60 -5.08 -8.86
N SER A 167 31.66 -4.96 -7.53
CA SER A 167 32.72 -5.57 -6.71
C SER A 167 32.68 -7.09 -6.66
N ARG A 168 31.54 -7.72 -6.96
CA ARG A 168 31.37 -9.19 -6.94
C ARG A 168 31.67 -9.88 -8.28
N ARG A 169 31.78 -9.15 -9.40
CA ARG A 169 32.12 -9.76 -10.70
C ARG A 169 33.63 -10.08 -10.75
N PRO A 170 34.04 -11.35 -10.96
CA PRO A 170 35.44 -11.65 -11.24
C PRO A 170 35.85 -11.03 -12.58
N ARG A 171 37.08 -10.48 -12.63
CA ARG A 171 37.68 -9.93 -13.86
C ARG A 171 37.84 -11.01 -14.93
#